data_AF-A0A561UW14-F1
#
_entry.id   AF-A0A561UW14-F1
#
_cell.length_a   1.000
_cell.length_b   1.000
_cell.length_c   1.000
_cell.angle_alpha   90.00
_cell.angle_beta   90.00
_cell.angle_gamma   90.00
#
_symmetry.space_group_name_H-M   'P 1'
#
loop_
_entity.id
_entity.type
_entity.pdbx_description
1 polymer ?
#
loop_
_entity_poly.entity_id
_entity_poly.type
_entity_poly.pdbx_seq_one_letter_code
_entity_poly.pdbx_strand_id
1 'polypeptide(L)'
;MTGPTGPAALRSDGRGRAALLLAALLAAILPALLLTATGAHATGRSAADPKPVVTLSGKQAGKGGEITVKGSGWRANTLLMMLVCGRSSPARGVIGGTNSCANADGLAVTTDAKGAFAKKLPVAEPPVPCPCVVHVATVTGDQAVADAVFVVAGHPVAALPEQTGDGKLAVLATTRLEGDSGILTWFGAPASRRLVLTVGNLGSAAVKDPVFEVGTAHGVYAPQWEERQWRGTIEPGRKARIELPVELTAGAHGDYQVSLKYGTKVLAQQPWGVGRPWGVTLFWILLCLVVPAAVFRIGMAVVDKVRPRSSHAAVRSRRGSDRLADVTARLPGLRRAPAPSEGPAPAKRASTTTATLPWFTPDSAPSEHRPTTRGHS
;
A
#
# COMPACT_ATOMS: atom_id res chain seq x y z
N MET A 1 9.82 -0.71 -85.87
CA MET A 1 10.47 -1.46 -84.78
C MET A 1 10.29 -0.67 -83.50
N THR A 2 9.63 -1.31 -82.55
CA THR A 2 9.13 -0.81 -81.27
C THR A 2 10.26 -0.60 -80.25
N GLY A 3 10.21 0.51 -79.49
CA GLY A 3 10.92 0.59 -78.20
C GLY A 3 11.33 2.03 -77.82
N PRO A 4 11.24 2.42 -76.54
CA PRO A 4 10.62 3.69 -76.16
C PRO A 4 11.56 4.69 -75.47
N THR A 5 11.06 5.93 -75.39
CA THR A 5 11.49 7.03 -74.54
C THR A 5 11.62 6.64 -73.06
N GLY A 6 12.73 7.04 -72.42
CA GLY A 6 12.92 6.99 -70.97
C GLY A 6 13.38 8.36 -70.44
N PRO A 7 12.77 8.90 -69.36
CA PRO A 7 12.98 10.28 -68.92
C PRO A 7 14.02 10.43 -67.80
N ALA A 8 14.18 11.70 -67.43
CA ALA A 8 15.11 12.31 -66.50
C ALA A 8 15.09 11.82 -65.04
N ALA A 9 16.23 12.15 -64.40
CA ALA A 9 16.52 12.34 -62.99
C ALA A 9 15.37 12.35 -61.97
N LEU A 10 15.63 11.77 -60.78
CA LEU A 10 15.28 12.40 -59.51
C LEU A 10 16.15 11.89 -58.35
N ARG A 11 16.70 12.88 -57.62
CA ARG A 11 17.28 12.79 -56.28
C ARG A 11 16.16 12.54 -55.25
N SER A 12 16.58 12.08 -54.08
CA SER A 12 15.99 12.28 -52.73
C SER A 12 15.31 11.07 -52.06
N ASP A 13 15.39 11.11 -50.72
CA ASP A 13 14.55 10.40 -49.74
C ASP A 13 15.07 9.13 -49.05
N GLY A 14 16.26 9.25 -48.44
CA GLY A 14 16.67 8.38 -47.33
C GLY A 14 16.03 8.72 -45.97
N ARG A 15 15.43 9.90 -45.81
CA ARG A 15 14.78 10.34 -44.54
C ARG A 15 13.32 9.91 -44.41
N GLY A 16 12.62 9.64 -45.51
CA GLY A 16 11.22 9.19 -45.48
C GLY A 16 11.04 7.74 -45.00
N ARG A 17 11.97 6.85 -45.34
CA ARG A 17 11.86 5.41 -45.02
C ARG A 17 11.99 5.09 -43.53
N ALA A 18 12.83 5.82 -42.79
CA ALA A 18 12.98 5.64 -41.35
C ALA A 18 11.75 6.17 -40.58
N ALA A 19 11.16 7.28 -41.01
CA ALA A 19 9.95 7.84 -40.41
C ALA A 19 8.70 6.97 -40.70
N LEU A 20 8.61 6.41 -41.92
CA LEU A 20 7.54 5.48 -42.29
C LEU A 20 7.63 4.14 -41.54
N LEU A 21 8.83 3.62 -41.27
CA LEU A 21 9.02 2.41 -40.47
C LEU A 21 8.70 2.62 -38.98
N LEU A 22 9.01 3.80 -38.42
CA LEU A 22 8.64 4.13 -37.04
C LEU A 22 7.12 4.34 -36.87
N ALA A 23 6.48 4.99 -37.84
CA ALA A 23 5.04 5.20 -37.86
C ALA A 23 4.27 3.88 -38.04
N ALA A 24 4.79 2.95 -38.85
CA ALA A 24 4.21 1.62 -39.02
C ALA A 24 4.37 0.75 -37.76
N LEU A 25 5.49 0.86 -37.02
CA LEU A 25 5.65 0.17 -35.73
C LEU A 25 4.70 0.73 -34.66
N LEU A 26 4.53 2.05 -34.59
CA LEU A 26 3.60 2.70 -33.64
C LEU A 26 2.13 2.38 -33.95
N ALA A 27 1.77 2.26 -35.23
CA ALA A 27 0.41 1.88 -35.65
C ALA A 27 0.08 0.40 -35.38
N ALA A 28 1.08 -0.48 -35.31
CA ALA A 28 0.89 -1.90 -35.00
C ALA A 28 0.88 -2.20 -33.48
N ILE A 29 1.53 -1.38 -32.66
CA ILE A 29 1.64 -1.60 -31.21
C ILE A 29 0.42 -1.01 -30.45
N LEU A 30 -0.19 0.06 -30.95
CA LEU A 30 -1.35 0.69 -30.31
C LEU A 30 -2.59 -0.23 -30.19
N PRO A 31 -3.00 -1.02 -31.21
CA PRO A 31 -4.14 -1.93 -31.10
C PRO A 31 -3.85 -3.11 -30.16
N ALA A 32 -2.61 -3.59 -30.11
CA ALA A 32 -2.19 -4.70 -29.25
C ALA A 32 -2.18 -4.32 -27.76
N LEU A 33 -1.95 -3.04 -27.43
CA LEU A 33 -2.00 -2.54 -26.06
C LEU A 33 -3.44 -2.20 -25.60
N LEU A 34 -4.36 -1.96 -26.56
CA LEU A 34 -5.77 -1.67 -26.27
C LEU A 34 -6.62 -2.94 -26.06
N LEU A 35 -6.20 -4.10 -26.57
CA LEU A 35 -6.91 -5.38 -26.37
C LEU A 35 -6.51 -6.14 -25.09
N THR A 36 -5.43 -5.75 -24.40
CA THR A 36 -5.01 -6.39 -23.14
C THR A 36 -5.59 -5.71 -21.88
N ALA A 37 -6.36 -4.63 -22.04
CA ALA A 37 -6.88 -3.83 -20.92
C ALA A 37 -8.33 -4.16 -20.50
N THR A 38 -9.04 -5.10 -21.15
CA THR A 38 -10.47 -5.39 -20.86
C THR A 38 -10.73 -6.77 -20.27
N GLY A 39 -9.73 -7.41 -19.66
CA GLY A 39 -9.78 -8.84 -19.35
C GLY A 39 -9.34 -9.27 -17.95
N ALA A 40 -9.66 -8.53 -16.89
CA ALA A 40 -9.72 -9.05 -15.53
C ALA A 40 -10.35 -7.98 -14.64
N HIS A 41 -11.52 -8.26 -14.06
CA HIS A 41 -12.04 -7.86 -12.74
C HIS A 41 -13.52 -8.30 -12.70
N ALA A 42 -13.75 -9.61 -12.81
CA ALA A 42 -14.92 -10.20 -12.20
C ALA A 42 -14.60 -10.35 -10.70
N THR A 43 -15.28 -9.58 -9.86
CA THR A 43 -16.02 -10.07 -8.66
C THR A 43 -16.45 -8.91 -7.78
N GLY A 44 -17.76 -8.89 -7.49
CA GLY A 44 -18.28 -8.34 -6.24
C GLY A 44 -18.38 -6.83 -6.13
N ARG A 45 -19.30 -6.20 -6.89
CA ARG A 45 -19.92 -4.97 -6.37
C ARG A 45 -20.84 -5.39 -5.22
N SER A 46 -20.30 -5.23 -4.03
CA SER A 46 -20.91 -5.43 -2.72
C SER A 46 -22.36 -4.92 -2.71
N ALA A 47 -23.32 -5.84 -2.73
CA ALA A 47 -24.53 -5.63 -1.96
C ALA A 47 -24.04 -5.33 -0.55
N ALA A 48 -24.44 -4.19 0.03
CA ALA A 48 -24.09 -3.84 1.40
C ALA A 48 -24.19 -5.10 2.26
N ASP A 49 -23.06 -5.53 2.83
CA ASP A 49 -23.04 -6.78 3.60
C ASP A 49 -24.23 -6.74 4.56
N PRO A 50 -25.13 -7.74 4.49
CA PRO A 50 -26.37 -7.69 5.26
C PRO A 50 -26.01 -7.51 6.73
N LYS A 51 -26.47 -6.41 7.34
CA LYS A 51 -26.17 -6.14 8.74
C LYS A 51 -26.65 -7.33 9.58
N PRO A 52 -25.83 -7.87 10.50
CA PRO A 52 -26.23 -8.98 11.35
C PRO A 52 -27.50 -8.65 12.13
N VAL A 53 -28.46 -9.58 12.13
CA VAL A 53 -29.72 -9.46 12.85
C VAL A 53 -29.90 -10.68 13.74
N VAL A 54 -30.41 -10.46 14.96
CA VAL A 54 -30.77 -11.50 15.92
C VAL A 54 -32.24 -11.34 16.30
N THR A 55 -32.96 -12.46 16.33
CA THR A 55 -34.35 -12.56 16.75
C THR A 55 -34.49 -13.65 17.81
N LEU A 56 -35.43 -13.45 18.73
CA LEU A 56 -35.70 -14.37 19.82
C LEU A 56 -37.09 -14.98 19.64
N SER A 57 -37.27 -16.24 20.02
CA SER A 57 -38.59 -16.90 19.98
C SER A 57 -39.61 -16.32 20.95
N GLY A 58 -39.17 -15.48 21.89
CA GLY A 58 -39.96 -14.84 22.92
C GLY A 58 -39.18 -13.66 23.53
N LYS A 59 -39.89 -12.76 24.21
CA LYS A 59 -39.30 -11.54 24.80
C LYS A 59 -38.85 -11.72 26.26
N GLN A 60 -39.26 -12.81 26.90
CA GLN A 60 -39.04 -13.06 28.31
C GLN A 60 -38.89 -14.56 28.60
N ALA A 61 -38.02 -14.91 29.54
CA ALA A 61 -38.04 -16.21 30.21
C ALA A 61 -37.41 -16.09 31.62
N GLY A 62 -37.69 -17.06 32.49
CA GLY A 62 -37.07 -17.15 33.82
C GLY A 62 -35.73 -17.87 33.79
N LYS A 63 -34.98 -17.76 34.89
CA LYS A 63 -33.73 -18.50 35.13
C LYS A 63 -33.93 -20.00 34.94
N GLY A 64 -33.01 -20.65 34.23
CA GLY A 64 -33.08 -22.09 33.95
C GLY A 64 -34.04 -22.47 32.83
N GLY A 65 -34.78 -21.51 32.27
CA GLY A 65 -35.51 -21.68 31.01
C GLY A 65 -34.58 -21.66 29.80
N GLU A 66 -35.14 -21.92 28.62
CA GLU A 66 -34.42 -21.84 27.35
C GLU A 66 -35.12 -20.85 26.41
N ILE A 67 -34.33 -20.12 25.61
CA ILE A 67 -34.84 -19.27 24.53
C ILE A 67 -34.19 -19.65 23.21
N THR A 68 -34.96 -19.74 22.13
CA THR A 68 -34.37 -19.97 20.81
C THR A 68 -33.92 -18.65 20.21
N VAL A 69 -32.63 -18.55 19.94
CA VAL A 69 -31.97 -17.42 19.29
C VAL A 69 -31.78 -17.77 17.82
N LYS A 70 -32.27 -16.92 16.92
CA LYS A 70 -32.08 -17.05 15.48
C LYS A 70 -31.31 -15.84 14.97
N GLY A 71 -30.19 -16.08 14.30
CA GLY A 71 -29.38 -15.04 13.68
C GLY A 71 -29.29 -15.19 12.16
N SER A 72 -29.13 -14.06 11.47
CA SER A 72 -28.91 -14.00 10.01
C SER A 72 -28.05 -12.78 9.65
N GLY A 73 -27.50 -12.75 8.43
CA GLY A 73 -26.62 -11.66 7.99
C GLY A 73 -25.21 -11.75 8.56
N TRP A 74 -24.82 -12.90 9.10
CA TRP A 74 -23.44 -13.13 9.53
C TRP A 74 -22.59 -13.61 8.37
N ARG A 75 -21.27 -13.55 8.52
CA ARG A 75 -20.37 -14.23 7.59
C ARG A 75 -20.56 -15.74 7.73
N ALA A 76 -20.57 -16.45 6.61
CA ALA A 76 -20.67 -17.91 6.60
C ALA A 76 -19.57 -18.59 7.43
N ASN A 77 -19.89 -19.75 8.01
CA ASN A 77 -18.95 -20.60 8.77
C ASN A 77 -18.15 -19.86 9.88
N THR A 78 -18.71 -18.80 10.47
CA THR A 78 -18.05 -18.01 11.52
C THR A 78 -18.50 -18.47 12.90
N LEU A 79 -17.56 -18.54 13.84
CA LEU A 79 -17.82 -18.84 15.25
C LEU A 79 -18.34 -17.59 15.97
N LEU A 80 -19.53 -17.70 16.54
CA LEU A 80 -20.20 -16.69 17.34
C LEU A 80 -20.31 -17.12 18.80
N MET A 81 -20.39 -16.16 19.70
CA MET A 81 -20.70 -16.35 21.11
C MET A 81 -21.99 -15.62 21.44
N MET A 82 -22.91 -16.31 22.14
CA MET A 82 -24.19 -15.78 22.57
C MET A 82 -24.25 -15.74 24.09
N LEU A 83 -24.58 -14.59 24.66
CA LEU A 83 -24.67 -14.38 26.11
C LEU A 83 -25.90 -13.57 26.49
N VAL A 84 -26.42 -13.78 27.70
CA VAL A 84 -27.38 -12.85 28.32
C VAL A 84 -26.58 -11.80 29.10
N CYS A 85 -26.77 -10.52 28.76
CA CYS A 85 -26.05 -9.41 29.36
C CYS A 85 -27.00 -8.41 30.04
N GLY A 86 -26.64 -7.96 31.23
CA GLY A 86 -27.32 -6.90 31.98
C GLY A 86 -26.73 -5.53 31.67
N ARG A 87 -27.38 -4.47 32.14
CA ARG A 87 -27.00 -3.06 31.89
C ARG A 87 -26.71 -2.79 30.41
N SER A 88 -27.59 -3.29 29.55
CA SER A 88 -27.37 -3.35 28.11
C SER A 88 -28.61 -2.91 27.33
N SER A 89 -28.41 -2.35 26.14
CA SER A 89 -29.50 -2.07 25.19
C SER A 89 -28.98 -2.12 23.76
N PRO A 90 -29.79 -2.44 22.74
CA PRO A 90 -29.32 -2.46 21.36
C PRO A 90 -28.75 -1.13 20.86
N ALA A 91 -29.17 -0.01 21.46
CA ALA A 91 -28.66 1.32 21.14
C ALA A 91 -27.32 1.65 21.82
N ARG A 92 -27.02 1.05 22.98
CA ARG A 92 -25.80 1.34 23.76
C ARG A 92 -24.82 0.17 23.86
N GLY A 93 -25.17 -0.97 23.28
CA GLY A 93 -24.45 -2.23 23.45
C GLY A 93 -24.43 -2.70 24.91
N VAL A 94 -23.38 -3.46 25.23
CA VAL A 94 -23.15 -4.04 26.56
C VAL A 94 -22.21 -3.16 27.39
N ILE A 95 -22.76 -2.40 28.34
CA ILE A 95 -21.98 -1.50 29.19
C ILE A 95 -21.22 -2.34 30.23
N GLY A 96 -19.89 -2.20 30.25
CA GLY A 96 -18.99 -3.03 31.07
C GLY A 96 -18.46 -4.27 30.35
N GLY A 97 -18.80 -4.45 29.06
CA GLY A 97 -18.33 -5.57 28.25
C GLY A 97 -18.83 -6.92 28.79
N THR A 98 -18.04 -7.97 28.55
CA THR A 98 -18.39 -9.34 28.97
C THR A 98 -18.55 -9.49 30.49
N ASN A 99 -17.99 -8.59 31.31
CA ASN A 99 -18.18 -8.61 32.77
C ASN A 99 -19.63 -8.33 33.21
N SER A 100 -20.45 -7.75 32.33
CA SER A 100 -21.88 -7.54 32.58
C SER A 100 -22.75 -8.71 32.07
N CYS A 101 -22.13 -9.79 31.56
CA CYS A 101 -22.81 -10.94 30.98
C CYS A 101 -22.71 -12.20 31.84
N ALA A 102 -23.69 -13.09 31.71
CA ALA A 102 -23.67 -14.42 32.29
C ALA A 102 -22.69 -15.33 31.50
N ASN A 103 -21.39 -15.17 31.73
CA ASN A 103 -20.34 -15.85 30.96
C ASN A 103 -20.35 -17.37 31.12
N ALA A 104 -20.75 -17.88 32.29
CA ALA A 104 -20.77 -19.32 32.58
C ALA A 104 -21.79 -20.08 31.72
N ASP A 105 -22.88 -19.41 31.34
CA ASP A 105 -23.99 -19.97 30.56
C ASP A 105 -23.97 -19.52 29.10
N GLY A 106 -22.87 -18.87 28.68
CA GLY A 106 -22.68 -18.45 27.31
C GLY A 106 -22.54 -19.63 26.36
N LEU A 107 -23.10 -19.50 25.16
CA LEU A 107 -23.11 -20.58 24.17
C LEU A 107 -22.40 -20.16 22.88
N ALA A 108 -21.44 -20.97 22.45
CA ALA A 108 -20.81 -20.82 21.16
C ALA A 108 -21.65 -21.49 20.06
N VAL A 109 -21.80 -20.82 18.91
CA VAL A 109 -22.52 -21.34 17.73
C VAL A 109 -21.77 -20.97 16.46
N THR A 110 -21.72 -21.89 15.50
CA THR A 110 -21.17 -21.62 14.17
C THR A 110 -22.30 -21.36 13.19
N THR A 111 -22.19 -20.30 12.41
CA THR A 111 -23.16 -19.99 11.34
C THR A 111 -23.04 -20.99 10.20
N ASP A 112 -24.14 -21.27 9.51
CA ASP A 112 -24.15 -22.09 8.29
C ASP A 112 -23.50 -21.38 7.08
N ALA A 113 -23.53 -22.05 5.93
CA ALA A 113 -23.01 -21.51 4.67
C ALA A 113 -23.75 -20.25 4.17
N LYS A 114 -24.94 -19.95 4.70
CA LYS A 114 -25.74 -18.76 4.40
C LYS A 114 -25.56 -17.65 5.44
N GLY A 115 -24.72 -17.85 6.45
CA GLY A 115 -24.54 -16.87 7.52
C GLY A 115 -25.69 -16.83 8.53
N ALA A 116 -26.45 -17.91 8.66
CA ALA A 116 -27.56 -18.04 9.59
C ALA A 116 -27.26 -19.05 10.70
N PHE A 117 -27.96 -18.93 11.82
CA PHE A 117 -27.96 -19.95 12.87
C PHE A 117 -29.29 -19.96 13.62
N ALA A 118 -29.60 -21.09 14.25
CA ALA A 118 -30.69 -21.22 15.20
C ALA A 118 -30.25 -22.14 16.34
N LYS A 119 -30.28 -21.66 17.58
CA LYS A 119 -29.85 -22.44 18.74
C LYS A 119 -30.63 -22.03 19.99
N LYS A 120 -30.79 -22.97 20.91
CA LYS A 120 -31.35 -22.70 22.23
C LYS A 120 -30.26 -22.18 23.16
N LEU A 121 -30.49 -21.04 23.78
CA LEU A 121 -29.63 -20.43 24.79
C LEU A 121 -30.29 -20.64 26.17
N PRO A 122 -29.59 -21.22 27.15
CA PRO A 122 -30.06 -21.25 28.53
C PRO A 122 -30.16 -19.82 29.08
N VAL A 123 -31.25 -19.53 29.78
CA VAL A 123 -31.50 -18.22 30.35
C VAL A 123 -30.89 -18.16 31.73
N ALA A 124 -29.85 -17.34 31.85
CA ALA A 124 -29.15 -17.07 33.10
C ALA A 124 -29.27 -15.61 33.50
N GLU A 125 -29.18 -15.37 34.80
CA GLU A 125 -29.18 -14.03 35.38
C GLU A 125 -27.79 -13.40 35.19
N PRO A 126 -27.67 -12.24 34.53
CA PRO A 126 -26.40 -11.54 34.44
C PRO A 126 -25.96 -11.01 35.82
N PRO A 127 -24.65 -10.80 36.06
CA PRO A 127 -24.15 -10.34 37.36
C PRO A 127 -24.59 -8.92 37.74
N VAL A 128 -25.22 -8.18 36.82
CA VAL A 128 -25.63 -6.79 37.00
C VAL A 128 -27.10 -6.61 36.59
N PRO A 129 -27.83 -5.61 37.11
CA PRO A 129 -29.25 -5.41 36.82
C PRO A 129 -29.55 -5.21 35.32
N CYS A 130 -30.74 -5.60 34.87
CA CYS A 130 -31.29 -5.25 33.55
C CYS A 130 -31.54 -3.72 33.45
N PRO A 131 -31.71 -3.10 32.26
CA PRO A 131 -32.09 -3.67 30.97
C PRO A 131 -31.16 -4.76 30.46
N CYS A 132 -31.75 -5.83 29.92
CA CYS A 132 -31.02 -6.99 29.45
C CYS A 132 -31.16 -7.18 27.94
N VAL A 133 -30.11 -7.76 27.35
CA VAL A 133 -30.10 -8.17 25.94
C VAL A 133 -29.51 -9.57 25.81
N VAL A 134 -29.91 -10.30 24.78
CA VAL A 134 -29.13 -11.40 24.24
C VAL A 134 -28.10 -10.78 23.30
N HIS A 135 -26.84 -10.81 23.71
CA HIS A 135 -25.69 -10.30 22.97
C HIS A 135 -25.09 -11.43 22.13
N VAL A 136 -24.95 -11.21 20.82
CA VAL A 136 -24.27 -12.13 19.92
C VAL A 136 -23.10 -11.43 19.26
N ALA A 137 -21.91 -12.02 19.36
CA ALA A 137 -20.68 -11.45 18.82
C ALA A 137 -19.81 -12.51 18.14
N THR A 138 -19.05 -12.08 17.12
CA THR A 138 -18.00 -12.92 16.51
C THR A 138 -16.84 -13.16 17.47
N VAL A 139 -16.41 -14.41 17.61
CA VAL A 139 -15.25 -14.78 18.45
C VAL A 139 -13.93 -14.48 17.72
N THR A 140 -13.89 -14.71 16.41
CA THR A 140 -12.70 -14.54 15.57
C THR A 140 -13.02 -13.78 14.28
N GLY A 141 -12.00 -13.18 13.67
CA GLY A 141 -12.13 -12.41 12.42
C GLY A 141 -12.71 -11.01 12.61
N ASP A 142 -13.36 -10.47 11.58
CA ASP A 142 -13.93 -9.11 11.67
C ASP A 142 -15.07 -9.07 12.68
N GLN A 143 -15.04 -8.02 13.49
CA GLN A 143 -15.93 -7.80 14.62
C GLN A 143 -17.35 -7.46 14.16
N ALA A 144 -18.26 -8.42 14.30
CA ALA A 144 -19.69 -8.23 14.10
C ALA A 144 -20.45 -8.51 15.40
N VAL A 145 -21.46 -7.70 15.69
CA VAL A 145 -22.28 -7.79 16.90
C VAL A 145 -23.75 -7.52 16.56
N ALA A 146 -24.66 -8.19 17.28
CA ALA A 146 -26.08 -7.91 17.24
C ALA A 146 -26.72 -8.22 18.60
N ASP A 147 -27.59 -7.33 19.05
CA ASP A 147 -28.25 -7.39 20.35
C ASP A 147 -29.76 -7.47 20.17
N ALA A 148 -30.42 -8.36 20.91
CA ALA A 148 -31.87 -8.44 20.99
C ALA A 148 -32.35 -8.18 22.43
N VAL A 149 -33.31 -7.27 22.60
CA VAL A 149 -33.88 -6.96 23.93
C VAL A 149 -34.52 -8.22 24.51
N PHE A 150 -34.22 -8.49 25.78
CA PHE A 150 -34.72 -9.66 26.48
C PHE A 150 -34.98 -9.36 27.96
N VAL A 151 -36.07 -9.91 28.51
CA VAL A 151 -36.43 -9.76 29.91
C VAL A 151 -36.14 -11.07 30.65
N VAL A 152 -35.26 -11.01 31.64
CA VAL A 152 -35.03 -12.14 32.56
C VAL A 152 -36.06 -12.02 33.69
N ALA A 153 -37.00 -12.95 33.77
CA ALA A 153 -38.06 -12.90 34.78
C ALA A 153 -37.46 -13.05 36.18
N GLY A 154 -37.80 -12.13 37.09
CA GLY A 154 -37.30 -12.11 38.47
C GLY A 154 -35.96 -11.38 38.68
N HIS A 155 -35.27 -10.95 37.60
CA HIS A 155 -34.00 -10.23 37.72
C HIS A 155 -34.21 -8.74 37.99
N PRO A 156 -33.42 -8.09 38.89
CA PRO A 156 -33.53 -6.66 39.16
C PRO A 156 -33.34 -5.81 37.90
N VAL A 157 -34.11 -4.72 37.81
CA VAL A 157 -34.03 -3.73 36.74
C VAL A 157 -33.61 -2.39 37.33
N ALA A 158 -32.55 -1.79 36.77
CA ALA A 158 -32.08 -0.46 37.10
C ALA A 158 -31.87 0.36 35.82
N ALA A 159 -32.13 1.66 35.85
CA ALA A 159 -31.91 2.52 34.70
C ALA A 159 -30.44 2.43 34.22
N LEU A 160 -30.23 2.49 32.90
CA LEU A 160 -28.87 2.56 32.37
C LEU A 160 -28.21 3.84 32.86
N PRO A 161 -26.94 3.80 33.28
CA PRO A 161 -26.24 4.98 33.76
C PRO A 161 -26.28 6.09 32.71
N GLU A 162 -26.51 7.32 33.15
CA GLU A 162 -26.49 8.49 32.25
C GLU A 162 -25.15 8.58 31.53
N GLN A 163 -25.16 9.03 30.28
CA GLN A 163 -23.93 9.31 29.54
C GLN A 163 -23.34 10.63 30.05
N THR A 164 -22.65 10.58 31.18
CA THR A 164 -22.12 11.78 31.85
C THR A 164 -20.70 12.15 31.39
N GLY A 165 -20.24 11.65 30.24
CA GLY A 165 -18.87 11.88 29.79
C GLY A 165 -18.79 12.24 28.31
N ASP A 166 -17.89 13.16 27.99
CA ASP A 166 -17.44 13.39 26.62
C ASP A 166 -16.76 12.12 26.09
N GLY A 167 -17.01 11.76 24.83
CA GLY A 167 -16.36 10.59 24.24
C GLY A 167 -14.84 10.76 24.24
N LYS A 168 -14.13 9.71 24.69
CA LYS A 168 -12.68 9.74 24.89
C LYS A 168 -12.00 8.92 23.79
N LEU A 169 -11.33 9.61 22.88
CA LEU A 169 -10.56 8.97 21.82
C LEU A 169 -9.15 8.63 22.31
N ALA A 170 -8.73 7.37 22.10
CA ALA A 170 -7.37 6.90 22.34
C ALA A 170 -6.85 6.15 21.12
N VAL A 171 -5.55 6.26 20.84
CA VAL A 171 -4.91 5.51 19.76
C VAL A 171 -4.68 4.08 20.22
N LEU A 172 -5.22 3.11 19.46
CA LEU A 172 -5.18 1.68 19.82
C LEU A 172 -4.15 0.89 19.01
N ALA A 173 -3.63 1.43 17.90
CA ALA A 173 -2.68 0.76 17.03
C ALA A 173 -1.53 1.68 16.63
N THR A 174 -0.44 1.09 16.13
CA THR A 174 0.71 1.83 15.62
C THR A 174 0.29 2.83 14.54
N THR A 175 0.63 4.09 14.77
CA THR A 175 0.52 5.14 13.76
C THR A 175 1.59 4.94 12.72
N ARG A 176 1.25 5.14 11.45
CA ARG A 176 2.21 5.05 10.35
C ARG A 176 1.93 6.11 9.30
N LEU A 177 2.99 6.51 8.62
CA LEU A 177 2.92 7.47 7.53
C LEU A 177 3.00 6.72 6.19
N GLU A 178 1.91 6.73 5.43
CA GLU A 178 1.80 6.07 4.12
C GLU A 178 1.91 7.08 2.98
N GLY A 179 2.34 6.61 1.81
CA GLY A 179 2.48 7.39 0.59
C GLY A 179 3.91 7.38 0.07
N ASP A 180 4.11 7.86 -1.16
CA ASP A 180 5.39 7.81 -1.84
C ASP A 180 5.85 9.21 -2.26
N SER A 181 7.15 9.35 -2.46
CA SER A 181 7.74 10.56 -3.03
C SER A 181 7.77 10.43 -4.56
N GLY A 182 7.15 11.37 -5.27
CA GLY A 182 7.12 11.36 -6.75
C GLY A 182 8.30 12.12 -7.36
N ILE A 183 8.49 12.00 -8.68
CA ILE A 183 9.52 12.76 -9.40
C ILE A 183 9.34 14.28 -9.27
N LEU A 184 8.10 14.74 -9.08
CA LEU A 184 7.80 16.16 -8.85
C LEU A 184 8.39 16.68 -7.53
N THR A 185 8.43 15.86 -6.47
CA THR A 185 9.05 16.29 -5.20
C THR A 185 10.56 16.38 -5.33
N TRP A 186 11.16 15.62 -6.24
CA TRP A 186 12.58 15.77 -6.61
C TRP A 186 12.88 17.11 -7.32
N PHE A 187 11.88 17.72 -7.97
CA PHE A 187 11.92 19.10 -8.50
C PHE A 187 11.40 20.15 -7.49
N GLY A 188 11.13 19.77 -6.25
CA GLY A 188 10.70 20.69 -5.18
C GLY A 188 9.19 20.88 -5.03
N ALA A 189 8.35 20.07 -5.67
CA ALA A 189 6.91 20.09 -5.40
C ALA A 189 6.61 19.70 -3.93
N PRO A 190 5.47 20.17 -3.37
CA PRO A 190 4.99 19.77 -2.04
C PRO A 190 4.97 18.25 -1.86
N ALA A 191 5.54 17.77 -0.75
CA ALA A 191 5.48 16.36 -0.41
C ALA A 191 4.20 16.08 0.38
N SER A 192 3.42 15.07 -0.03
CA SER A 192 2.16 14.69 0.62
C SER A 192 2.22 13.25 1.12
N ARG A 193 1.74 13.00 2.33
CA ARG A 193 1.59 11.66 2.93
C ARG A 193 0.24 11.53 3.63
N ARG A 194 -0.15 10.30 3.94
CA ARG A 194 -1.33 9.99 4.75
C ARG A 194 -0.89 9.43 6.08
N LEU A 195 -1.26 10.11 7.16
CA LEU A 195 -1.12 9.58 8.50
C LEU A 195 -2.27 8.60 8.75
N VAL A 196 -1.94 7.32 8.83
CA VAL A 196 -2.91 6.24 9.06
C VAL A 196 -2.80 5.78 10.50
N LEU A 197 -3.93 5.81 11.21
CA LEU A 197 -4.01 5.36 12.59
C LEU A 197 -5.34 4.68 12.89
N THR A 198 -5.37 3.90 13.98
CA THR A 198 -6.61 3.34 14.51
C THR A 198 -6.92 3.96 15.86
N VAL A 199 -8.06 4.64 15.94
CA VAL A 199 -8.55 5.29 17.16
C VAL A 199 -9.71 4.49 17.71
N GLY A 200 -9.76 4.33 19.03
CA GLY A 200 -10.89 3.75 19.75
C GLY A 200 -11.56 4.78 20.65
N ASN A 201 -12.88 4.70 20.76
CA ASN A 201 -13.62 5.45 21.76
C ASN A 201 -13.69 4.65 23.06
N LEU A 202 -12.90 5.05 24.05
CA LEU A 202 -12.90 4.52 25.40
C LEU A 202 -13.92 5.22 26.32
N GLY A 203 -14.60 6.25 25.81
CA GLY A 203 -15.65 6.96 26.53
C GLY A 203 -16.99 6.23 26.47
N SER A 204 -17.94 6.71 27.28
CA SER A 204 -19.30 6.17 27.37
C SER A 204 -20.30 6.84 26.41
N ALA A 205 -19.89 7.89 25.70
CA ALA A 205 -20.68 8.61 24.71
C ALA A 205 -20.04 8.57 23.31
N ALA A 206 -20.87 8.62 22.27
CA ALA A 206 -20.42 8.62 20.88
C ALA A 206 -19.66 9.92 20.54
N VAL A 207 -18.55 9.80 19.80
CA VAL A 207 -17.82 10.96 19.28
C VAL A 207 -18.19 11.17 17.83
N LYS A 208 -18.84 12.29 17.53
CA LYS A 208 -19.25 12.66 16.17
C LYS A 208 -18.30 13.69 15.59
N ASP A 209 -17.89 13.45 14.35
CA ASP A 209 -17.03 14.31 13.53
C ASP A 209 -15.82 14.89 14.28
N PRO A 210 -14.97 14.05 14.92
CA PRO A 210 -13.83 14.50 15.70
C PRO A 210 -12.87 15.36 14.88
N VAL A 211 -12.45 16.47 15.48
CA VAL A 211 -11.41 17.35 14.96
C VAL A 211 -10.08 16.93 15.55
N PHE A 212 -9.14 16.56 14.68
CA PHE A 212 -7.77 16.26 15.04
C PHE A 212 -6.88 17.44 14.65
N GLU A 213 -5.85 17.72 15.46
CA GLU A 213 -4.79 18.65 15.09
C GLU A 213 -3.59 17.84 14.59
N VAL A 214 -3.17 18.09 13.35
CA VAL A 214 -1.97 17.50 12.75
C VAL A 214 -0.87 18.56 12.77
N GLY A 215 0.20 18.27 13.50
CA GLY A 215 1.35 19.14 13.66
C GLY A 215 2.50 18.70 12.76
N THR A 216 3.12 19.63 12.03
CA THR A 216 4.38 19.37 11.32
C THR A 216 5.51 20.19 11.93
N ALA A 217 6.53 19.52 12.45
CA ALA A 217 7.74 20.14 12.99
C ALA A 217 8.94 19.81 12.09
N HIS A 218 9.87 20.74 11.99
CA HIS A 218 11.14 20.55 11.30
C HIS A 218 12.27 20.81 12.29
N GLY A 219 13.12 19.81 12.54
CA GLY A 219 14.16 19.92 13.57
C GLY A 219 13.61 20.29 14.95
N VAL A 220 14.15 21.35 15.56
CA VAL A 220 13.78 21.83 16.92
C VAL A 220 12.63 22.83 16.95
N TYR A 221 12.07 23.18 15.78
CA TYR A 221 10.97 24.14 15.72
C TYR A 221 9.67 23.54 16.25
N ALA A 222 8.84 24.40 16.86
CA ALA A 222 7.52 23.99 17.30
C ALA A 222 6.65 23.54 16.12
N PRO A 223 5.84 22.48 16.29
CA PRO A 223 4.98 21.99 15.23
C PRO A 223 3.97 23.06 14.80
N GLN A 224 3.83 23.22 13.49
CA GLN A 224 2.74 23.98 12.88
C GLN A 224 1.49 23.10 12.87
N TRP A 225 0.47 23.49 13.62
CA TRP A 225 -0.76 22.72 13.80
C TRP A 225 -1.81 23.11 12.77
N GLU A 226 -2.39 22.10 12.15
CA GLU A 226 -3.53 22.25 11.27
C GLU A 226 -4.67 21.35 11.72
N GLU A 227 -5.87 21.91 11.79
CA GLU A 227 -7.07 21.15 12.10
C GLU A 227 -7.50 20.30 10.91
N ARG A 228 -7.87 19.05 11.20
CA ARG A 228 -8.40 18.08 10.27
C ARG A 228 -9.62 17.42 10.90
N GLN A 229 -10.78 17.79 10.39
CA GLN A 229 -12.03 17.15 10.76
C GLN A 229 -12.16 15.81 10.04
N TRP A 230 -12.31 14.73 10.80
CA TRP A 230 -12.72 13.45 10.25
C TRP A 230 -14.23 13.35 10.28
N ARG A 231 -14.84 12.89 9.18
CA ARG A 231 -16.30 12.74 9.08
C ARG A 231 -16.70 11.33 9.49
N GLY A 232 -17.57 11.23 10.48
CA GLY A 232 -18.10 9.97 10.98
C GLY A 232 -18.33 9.96 12.48
N THR A 233 -18.98 8.90 12.95
CA THR A 233 -19.27 8.70 14.37
C THR A 233 -18.52 7.48 14.89
N ILE A 234 -17.80 7.64 15.99
CA ILE A 234 -17.15 6.55 16.71
C ILE A 234 -17.96 6.26 17.97
N GLU A 235 -18.77 5.21 17.90
CA GLU A 235 -19.58 4.74 19.03
C GLU A 235 -18.71 4.28 20.21
N PRO A 236 -19.22 4.32 21.44
CA PRO A 236 -18.54 3.79 22.62
C PRO A 236 -18.03 2.36 22.40
N GLY A 237 -16.77 2.09 22.77
CA GLY A 237 -16.14 0.77 22.63
C GLY A 237 -15.81 0.35 21.20
N ARG A 238 -16.12 1.18 20.18
CA ARG A 238 -15.76 0.90 18.78
C ARG A 238 -14.43 1.56 18.42
N LYS A 239 -13.81 1.02 17.38
CA LYS A 239 -12.57 1.54 16.78
C LYS A 239 -12.81 1.93 15.32
N ALA A 240 -12.12 2.98 14.87
CA ALA A 240 -12.15 3.45 13.51
C ALA A 240 -10.71 3.62 13.00
N ARG A 241 -10.48 3.21 11.75
CA ARG A 241 -9.25 3.54 11.02
C ARG A 241 -9.44 4.92 10.39
N ILE A 242 -8.53 5.84 10.71
CA ILE A 242 -8.57 7.23 10.26
C ILE A 242 -7.34 7.48 9.41
N GLU A 243 -7.55 8.17 8.28
CA GLU A 243 -6.51 8.58 7.35
C GLU A 243 -6.54 10.09 7.23
N LEU A 244 -5.48 10.76 7.71
CA LEU A 244 -5.38 12.21 7.69
C LEU A 244 -4.30 12.62 6.67
N PRO A 245 -4.64 13.45 5.67
CA PRO A 245 -3.64 13.96 4.73
C PRO A 245 -2.73 14.97 5.41
N VAL A 246 -1.43 14.82 5.21
CA VAL A 246 -0.37 15.69 5.71
C VAL A 246 0.45 16.15 4.51
N GLU A 247 0.54 17.46 4.32
CA GLU A 247 1.30 18.06 3.23
C GLU A 247 2.39 18.96 3.81
N LEU A 248 3.58 18.90 3.22
CA LEU A 248 4.67 19.80 3.52
C LEU A 248 4.76 20.88 2.44
N THR A 249 5.31 22.02 2.82
CA THR A 249 5.54 23.13 1.89
C THR A 249 6.45 22.73 0.73
N ALA A 250 6.30 23.40 -0.41
CA ALA A 250 7.20 23.23 -1.55
C ALA A 250 8.67 23.46 -1.14
N GLY A 251 9.58 22.64 -1.68
CA GLY A 251 11.00 22.67 -1.34
C GLY A 251 11.37 22.10 0.04
N ALA A 252 10.42 21.53 0.78
CA ALA A 252 10.70 20.84 2.04
C ALA A 252 11.72 19.70 1.82
N HIS A 253 12.72 19.62 2.70
CA HIS A 253 13.77 18.60 2.69
C HIS A 253 14.35 18.44 4.08
N GLY A 254 14.88 17.25 4.40
CA GLY A 254 15.41 16.93 5.73
C GLY A 254 14.43 16.13 6.59
N ASP A 255 14.67 16.13 7.90
CA ASP A 255 13.89 15.35 8.86
C ASP A 255 12.75 16.18 9.44
N TYR A 256 11.53 15.72 9.18
CA TYR A 256 10.31 16.28 9.73
C TYR A 256 9.74 15.33 10.77
N GLN A 257 8.96 15.89 11.70
CA GLN A 257 8.20 15.14 12.67
C GLN A 257 6.73 15.51 12.57
N VAL A 258 5.92 14.52 12.26
CA VAL A 258 4.46 14.64 12.19
C VAL A 258 3.89 14.25 13.54
N SER A 259 3.20 15.16 14.20
CA SER A 259 2.50 14.93 15.47
C SER A 259 1.00 14.92 15.26
N LEU A 260 0.29 14.09 15.98
CA LEU A 260 -1.17 14.09 16.02
C LEU A 260 -1.63 14.45 17.42
N LYS A 261 -2.59 15.36 17.52
CA LYS A 261 -3.18 15.81 18.78
C LYS A 261 -4.70 15.75 18.70
N TYR A 262 -5.33 15.46 19.83
CA TYR A 262 -6.78 15.51 20.02
C TYR A 262 -7.09 16.14 21.37
N GLY A 263 -7.90 17.21 21.38
CA GLY A 263 -8.12 18.03 22.56
C GLY A 263 -6.80 18.63 23.07
N THR A 264 -6.35 18.23 24.26
CA THR A 264 -5.08 18.70 24.85
C THR A 264 -3.95 17.67 24.80
N LYS A 265 -4.20 16.47 24.26
CA LYS A 265 -3.25 15.35 24.31
C LYS A 265 -2.64 15.05 22.94
N VAL A 266 -1.31 14.94 22.91
CA VAL A 266 -0.59 14.38 21.75
C VAL A 266 -0.82 12.88 21.76
N LEU A 267 -1.43 12.41 20.68
CA LEU A 267 -1.83 11.02 20.47
C LEU A 267 -0.73 10.18 19.84
N ALA A 268 0.08 10.77 18.97
CA ALA A 268 1.15 10.07 18.26
C ALA A 268 2.18 11.03 17.66
N GLN A 269 3.38 10.51 17.41
CA GLN A 269 4.44 11.20 16.68
C GLN A 269 5.10 10.23 15.69
N GLN A 270 5.40 10.69 14.48
CA GLN A 270 6.01 9.90 13.42
C GLN A 270 7.13 10.70 12.74
N PRO A 271 8.34 10.13 12.61
CA PRO A 271 9.41 10.76 11.83
C PRO A 271 9.11 10.64 10.33
N TRP A 272 9.48 11.66 9.57
CA TRP A 272 9.36 11.72 8.12
C TRP A 272 10.61 12.33 7.49
N GLY A 273 11.47 11.48 6.90
CA GLY A 273 12.62 11.92 6.11
C GLY A 273 12.21 12.31 4.69
N VAL A 274 12.50 13.55 4.30
CA VAL A 274 12.22 14.09 2.96
C VAL A 274 13.53 14.29 2.20
N GLY A 275 13.61 13.68 1.01
CA GLY A 275 14.78 13.78 0.14
C GLY A 275 15.04 15.21 -0.35
N ARG A 276 16.31 15.53 -0.63
CA ARG A 276 16.69 16.84 -1.18
C ARG A 276 16.21 16.99 -2.63
N PRO A 277 15.66 18.17 -3.01
CA PRO A 277 15.18 18.43 -4.36
C PRO A 277 16.33 18.76 -5.32
N TRP A 278 17.05 17.73 -5.78
CA TRP A 278 18.19 17.89 -6.69
C TRP A 278 17.79 18.24 -8.13
N GLY A 279 16.51 18.12 -8.50
CA GLY A 279 16.10 18.24 -9.89
C GLY A 279 16.32 19.60 -10.50
N VAL A 280 16.07 20.66 -9.73
CA VAL A 280 16.34 22.03 -10.17
C VAL A 280 17.85 22.24 -10.36
N THR A 281 18.66 21.77 -9.41
CA THR A 281 20.12 21.88 -9.49
C THR A 281 20.70 21.10 -10.68
N LEU A 282 20.27 19.86 -10.89
CA LEU A 282 20.75 19.04 -12.01
C LEU A 282 20.34 19.65 -13.35
N PHE A 283 19.12 20.19 -13.45
CA PHE A 283 18.65 20.88 -14.64
C PHE A 283 19.57 22.05 -15.01
N TRP A 284 19.91 22.91 -14.05
CA TRP A 284 20.83 24.03 -14.28
C TRP A 284 22.25 23.57 -14.65
N ILE A 285 22.77 22.52 -13.99
CA ILE A 285 24.07 21.95 -14.35
C ILE A 285 24.06 21.45 -15.81
N LEU A 286 23.03 20.69 -16.18
CA LEU A 286 22.90 20.17 -17.54
C LEU A 286 22.77 21.30 -18.57
N LEU A 287 22.01 22.34 -18.26
CA LEU A 287 21.88 23.53 -19.11
C LEU A 287 23.23 24.22 -19.31
N CYS A 288 24.00 24.42 -18.24
CA CYS A 288 25.35 24.98 -18.28
C CYS A 288 26.35 24.12 -19.06
N LEU A 289 26.10 22.82 -19.26
CA LEU A 289 26.96 21.94 -20.05
C LEU A 289 26.50 21.84 -21.52
N VAL A 290 25.20 21.67 -21.73
CA VAL A 290 24.61 21.41 -23.05
C VAL A 290 24.61 22.67 -23.91
N VAL A 291 24.29 23.84 -23.33
CA VAL A 291 24.22 25.09 -24.10
C VAL A 291 25.61 25.46 -24.64
N PRO A 292 26.70 25.50 -23.85
CA PRO A 292 28.03 25.77 -24.40
C PRO A 292 28.51 24.71 -25.39
N ALA A 293 28.23 23.43 -25.16
CA ALA A 293 28.59 22.37 -26.10
C ALA A 293 27.87 22.50 -27.44
N ALA A 294 26.58 22.88 -27.43
CA ALA A 294 25.82 23.14 -28.64
C ALA A 294 26.36 24.36 -29.38
N VAL A 295 26.63 25.46 -28.67
CA VAL A 295 27.25 26.67 -29.25
C VAL A 295 28.62 26.35 -29.87
N PHE A 296 29.46 25.58 -29.17
CA PHE A 296 30.76 25.13 -29.67
C PHE A 296 30.63 24.30 -30.96
N ARG A 297 29.70 23.33 -31.00
CA ARG A 297 29.47 22.52 -32.19
C ARG A 297 28.92 23.32 -33.37
N ILE A 298 28.03 24.27 -33.11
CA ILE A 298 27.52 25.19 -34.15
C ILE A 298 28.68 26.05 -34.67
N GLY A 299 29.50 26.60 -33.79
CA GLY A 299 30.70 27.37 -34.15
C GLY A 299 31.66 26.56 -35.03
N MET A 300 31.98 25.33 -34.63
CA MET A 300 32.81 24.41 -35.43
C MET A 300 32.18 24.10 -36.79
N ALA A 301 30.87 23.84 -36.85
CA ALA A 301 30.18 23.59 -38.10
C ALA A 301 30.19 24.81 -39.05
N VAL A 302 30.13 26.03 -38.50
CA VAL A 302 30.26 27.27 -39.27
C VAL A 302 31.70 27.43 -39.77
N VAL A 303 32.70 27.23 -38.91
CA VAL A 303 34.12 27.30 -39.30
C VAL A 303 34.45 26.28 -40.38
N ASP A 304 34.00 25.03 -40.26
CA ASP A 304 34.21 23.99 -41.28
C ASP A 304 33.52 24.32 -42.61
N LYS A 305 32.39 25.05 -42.58
CA LYS A 305 31.68 25.50 -43.78
C LYS A 305 32.34 26.71 -44.45
N VAL A 306 32.97 27.59 -43.66
CA VAL A 306 33.65 28.80 -44.12
C VAL A 306 35.13 28.56 -44.43
N ARG A 307 35.71 27.46 -43.93
CA ARG A 307 37.08 27.06 -44.26
C ARG A 307 37.15 26.84 -45.77
N PRO A 308 37.98 27.60 -46.51
CA PRO A 308 38.18 27.31 -47.92
C PRO A 308 38.68 25.87 -48.02
N ARG A 309 38.03 25.06 -48.87
CA ARG A 309 38.56 23.75 -49.25
C ARG A 309 39.99 24.00 -49.71
N SER A 310 40.97 23.65 -48.88
CA SER A 310 42.37 23.69 -49.30
C SER A 310 42.48 22.77 -50.52
N SER A 311 42.68 23.39 -51.67
CA SER A 311 43.00 22.78 -52.95
C SER A 311 44.39 22.14 -52.94
N HIS A 312 44.68 21.33 -51.91
CA HIS A 312 45.88 20.50 -51.80
C HIS A 312 45.53 19.01 -51.58
N ALA A 313 44.39 18.58 -52.10
CA ALA A 313 44.12 17.19 -52.43
C ALA A 313 43.54 17.05 -53.85
N ALA A 314 43.96 17.94 -54.76
CA ALA A 314 43.57 17.93 -56.17
C ALA A 314 44.76 18.12 -57.12
N VAL A 315 45.91 17.51 -56.82
CA VAL A 315 46.91 17.13 -57.84
C VAL A 315 47.43 15.73 -57.50
N ARG A 316 46.55 14.74 -57.59
CA ARG A 316 46.85 13.36 -57.99
C ARG A 316 45.54 12.59 -58.16
N SER A 317 44.76 13.04 -59.13
CA SER A 317 43.76 12.18 -59.77
C SER A 317 44.35 11.74 -61.11
N ARG A 318 44.52 10.43 -61.27
CA ARG A 318 44.54 9.70 -62.56
C ARG A 318 45.72 9.93 -63.51
N ARG A 319 46.74 9.10 -63.35
CA ARG A 319 47.32 8.34 -64.49
C ARG A 319 47.76 6.97 -63.99
N GLY A 320 47.20 5.92 -64.57
CA GLY A 320 47.58 4.53 -64.28
C GLY A 320 46.39 3.64 -63.92
N SER A 321 45.46 3.46 -64.85
CA SER A 321 44.74 2.20 -64.94
C SER A 321 45.70 1.14 -65.51
N ASP A 322 45.51 -0.10 -65.09
CA ASP A 322 45.87 -1.32 -65.81
C ASP A 322 47.36 -1.59 -66.07
N ARG A 323 48.01 -2.23 -65.10
CA ARG A 323 48.93 -3.35 -65.32
C ARG A 323 49.39 -3.90 -63.98
N LEU A 324 48.82 -5.03 -63.57
CA LEU A 324 49.47 -6.18 -62.92
C LEU A 324 48.38 -7.10 -62.34
N ALA A 325 47.57 -7.61 -63.26
CA ALA A 325 46.82 -8.84 -63.09
C ALA A 325 46.99 -9.63 -64.38
N ASP A 326 48.18 -10.17 -64.62
CA ASP A 326 48.36 -11.54 -65.11
C ASP A 326 49.84 -11.93 -65.13
N VAL A 327 50.12 -13.21 -64.96
CA VAL A 327 51.46 -13.87 -64.98
C VAL A 327 52.28 -13.65 -63.69
N THR A 328 52.11 -14.46 -62.65
CA THR A 328 52.53 -15.86 -62.67
C THR A 328 51.73 -16.72 -61.70
N ALA A 329 51.17 -17.78 -62.26
CA ALA A 329 50.72 -18.97 -61.58
C ALA A 329 51.75 -19.47 -60.55
N ARG A 330 51.27 -19.89 -59.37
CA ARG A 330 51.44 -21.24 -58.83
C ARG A 330 50.87 -21.37 -57.40
N LEU A 331 49.83 -22.21 -57.32
CA LEU A 331 49.68 -23.29 -56.33
C LEU A 331 49.20 -22.93 -54.89
N PRO A 332 48.56 -23.89 -54.17
CA PRO A 332 47.11 -23.90 -54.07
C PRO A 332 46.61 -23.84 -52.62
N GLY A 333 45.30 -23.64 -52.49
CA GLY A 333 44.63 -23.36 -51.22
C GLY A 333 44.44 -24.55 -50.28
N LEU A 334 43.71 -24.28 -49.19
CA LEU A 334 42.98 -25.27 -48.41
C LEU A 334 41.90 -24.56 -47.55
N ARG A 335 40.66 -24.77 -47.99
CA ARG A 335 39.42 -25.08 -47.25
C ARG A 335 39.09 -24.30 -45.97
N ARG A 336 37.90 -23.69 -46.04
CA ARG A 336 37.06 -23.24 -44.92
C ARG A 336 36.17 -24.40 -44.40
N ALA A 337 35.80 -24.28 -43.12
CA ALA A 337 34.57 -24.70 -42.42
C ALA A 337 34.66 -25.97 -41.54
N PRO A 338 33.75 -26.16 -40.55
CA PRO A 338 32.83 -25.23 -39.87
C PRO A 338 32.88 -25.34 -38.31
N ALA A 339 32.05 -24.56 -37.60
CA ALA A 339 31.73 -24.78 -36.16
C ALA A 339 30.86 -26.04 -35.96
N PRO A 340 30.83 -26.70 -34.77
CA PRO A 340 29.76 -26.40 -33.78
C PRO A 340 30.05 -26.69 -32.28
N SER A 341 29.20 -26.08 -31.42
CA SER A 341 28.54 -26.51 -30.15
C SER A 341 29.23 -27.22 -28.96
N GLU A 342 28.79 -26.76 -27.77
CA GLU A 342 28.48 -27.46 -26.49
C GLU A 342 29.57 -27.94 -25.49
N GLY A 343 29.66 -27.21 -24.35
CA GLY A 343 29.85 -27.60 -22.91
C GLY A 343 30.83 -28.70 -22.44
N PRO A 344 30.93 -29.01 -21.12
CA PRO A 344 30.86 -28.20 -19.89
C PRO A 344 32.21 -28.19 -19.11
N ALA A 345 32.25 -27.50 -17.95
CA ALA A 345 33.40 -27.36 -17.04
C ALA A 345 33.91 -28.70 -16.44
N PRO A 346 35.13 -28.74 -15.83
CA PRO A 346 35.18 -28.54 -14.38
C PRO A 346 36.43 -27.82 -13.80
N ALA A 347 36.16 -27.11 -12.71
CA ALA A 347 36.93 -26.91 -11.47
C ALA A 347 38.47 -26.92 -11.47
N LYS A 348 39.06 -25.78 -11.05
CA LYS A 348 40.10 -25.75 -10.01
C LYS A 348 39.92 -24.55 -9.07
N ARG A 349 40.03 -24.87 -7.78
CA ARG A 349 39.99 -24.01 -6.58
C ARG A 349 41.24 -23.13 -6.45
N ALA A 350 41.10 -22.15 -5.57
CA ALA A 350 42.09 -21.40 -4.77
C ALA A 350 42.18 -19.92 -5.17
N SER A 351 42.13 -18.92 -4.30
CA SER A 351 41.89 -18.78 -2.86
C SER A 351 41.64 -17.28 -2.60
N THR A 352 40.76 -16.96 -1.65
CA THR A 352 40.83 -15.87 -0.64
C THR A 352 41.56 -14.57 -1.03
N THR A 353 40.97 -13.36 -0.91
CA THR A 353 40.59 -12.74 0.38
C THR A 353 39.83 -11.43 0.12
N THR A 354 38.62 -11.29 0.68
CA THR A 354 37.91 -10.01 0.82
C THR A 354 38.17 -9.50 2.23
N ALA A 355 38.61 -8.24 2.34
CA ALA A 355 38.78 -7.52 3.58
C ALA A 355 37.41 -7.07 4.14
N THR A 356 37.12 -7.45 5.39
CA THR A 356 36.04 -6.88 6.20
C THR A 356 36.58 -6.57 7.61
N LEU A 357 36.33 -5.34 8.06
CA LEU A 357 36.57 -4.81 9.41
C LEU A 357 35.20 -4.57 10.11
N PRO A 358 35.09 -4.26 11.41
CA PRO A 358 35.44 -5.12 12.54
C PRO A 358 34.38 -5.02 13.68
N TRP A 359 33.07 -5.02 13.40
CA TRP A 359 32.06 -4.86 14.46
C TRP A 359 30.87 -5.83 14.45
N PHE A 360 30.89 -6.88 13.63
CA PHE A 360 29.90 -7.96 13.71
C PHE A 360 30.51 -9.21 14.34
N THR A 361 30.22 -9.44 15.62
CA THR A 361 30.40 -10.74 16.28
C THR A 361 29.05 -11.47 16.33
N PRO A 362 28.86 -12.60 15.65
CA PRO A 362 27.73 -13.47 15.87
C PRO A 362 28.14 -14.59 16.80
N ASP A 363 27.77 -14.50 18.08
CA ASP A 363 27.69 -15.68 18.94
C ASP A 363 26.64 -15.46 20.03
N SER A 364 25.58 -16.27 19.99
CA SER A 364 25.06 -17.07 21.12
C SER A 364 23.67 -17.60 20.74
N ALA A 365 23.61 -18.85 20.30
CA ALA A 365 22.39 -19.64 20.32
C ALA A 365 22.03 -20.00 21.77
N PRO A 366 20.75 -20.05 22.16
CA PRO A 366 20.37 -20.47 23.50
C PRO A 366 20.31 -22.01 23.57
N SER A 367 21.16 -22.61 24.41
CA SER A 367 21.06 -24.02 24.79
C SER A 367 20.04 -24.25 25.90
N GLU A 368 19.31 -25.35 25.76
CA GLU A 368 18.33 -25.93 26.67
C GLU A 368 18.80 -26.09 28.11
N HIS A 369 17.94 -25.82 29.10
CA HIS A 369 17.87 -26.64 30.32
C HIS A 369 16.44 -26.74 30.89
N ARG A 370 16.13 -27.97 31.30
CA ARG A 370 14.87 -28.59 31.75
C ARG A 370 14.62 -28.32 33.28
N PRO A 371 13.56 -28.86 33.94
CA PRO A 371 12.81 -28.17 34.98
C PRO A 371 13.23 -28.58 36.41
N THR A 372 12.91 -27.76 37.40
CA THR A 372 12.96 -28.16 38.81
C THR A 372 11.57 -28.09 39.45
N THR A 373 11.16 -29.25 39.97
CA THR A 373 9.98 -29.50 40.81
C THR A 373 10.30 -29.32 42.29
N ARG A 374 9.23 -29.05 43.08
CA ARG A 374 9.09 -28.98 44.56
C ARG A 374 9.58 -27.67 45.20
N GLY A 375 8.89 -27.04 46.15
CA GLY A 375 7.71 -27.39 46.94
C GLY A 375 7.87 -26.79 48.35
N HIS A 376 6.74 -26.33 48.93
CA HIS A 376 6.52 -25.96 50.34
C HIS A 376 7.19 -24.70 50.91
N SER A 377 6.37 -23.68 51.18
CA SER A 377 5.93 -23.25 52.51
C SER A 377 4.79 -22.23 52.37
#